data_AF-S7RTM0-F1
#
_entry.id   AF-S7RTM0-F1
#
_cell.length_a   1.000
_cell.length_b   1.000
_cell.length_c   1.000
_cell.angle_alpha   90.00
_cell.angle_beta   90.00
_cell.angle_gamma   90.00
#
_symmetry.space_group_name_H-M   'P 1'
#
loop_
_entity.id
_entity.type
_entity.pdbx_description
1 polymer ?
#
loop_
_entity_poly.entity_id
_entity_poly.type
_entity_poly.pdbx_seq_one_letter_code
_entity_poly.pdbx_strand_id
1 'polypeptide(L)'
;MKERNKSRLYVALQYRGAGRPGYHVGLLLVPKHESPDPNTKDAYRYHATNSFAPHATIGKDGRPFWRYEHGWVKSTQVENIVARVLVAKLPGCEFQQQALRIAREVEHVVLVQENSSWRCHHWLWAAMDHLRALG
;
A
#
# COMPACT_ATOMS: atom_id res chain seq x y z
N MET A 1 -9.85 11.68 -27.58
CA MET A 1 -9.09 10.43 -27.27
C MET A 1 -8.35 10.55 -25.92
N LYS A 2 -9.06 10.85 -24.82
CA LYS A 2 -8.45 11.24 -23.53
C LYS A 2 -8.37 10.12 -22.47
N GLU A 3 -8.87 8.93 -22.77
CA GLU A 3 -9.08 7.84 -21.80
C GLU A 3 -7.98 6.75 -21.78
N ARG A 4 -6.90 6.88 -22.57
CA ARG A 4 -6.06 5.71 -22.89
C ARG A 4 -5.09 5.26 -21.80
N ASN A 5 -4.80 6.07 -20.77
CA ASN A 5 -3.74 5.79 -19.78
C ASN A 5 -4.26 5.76 -18.33
N LYS A 6 -5.31 4.99 -18.07
CA LYS A 6 -5.88 4.83 -16.72
C LYS A 6 -4.93 4.07 -15.80
N SER A 7 -4.52 4.68 -14.69
CA SER A 7 -3.79 3.97 -13.62
C SER A 7 -4.66 2.89 -13.02
N ARG A 8 -4.01 1.89 -12.43
CA ARG A 8 -4.65 0.72 -11.84
C ARG A 8 -4.29 0.66 -10.36
N LEU A 9 -5.30 0.53 -9.52
CA LEU A 9 -5.13 0.31 -8.09
C LEU A 9 -5.26 -1.19 -7.83
N TYR A 10 -4.27 -1.75 -7.13
CA TYR A 10 -4.22 -3.15 -6.75
C TYR A 10 -4.17 -3.29 -5.23
N VAL A 11 -4.69 -4.41 -4.74
CA VAL A 11 -4.23 -5.00 -3.48
C VAL A 11 -3.00 -5.85 -3.79
N ALA A 12 -1.88 -5.56 -3.13
CA ALA A 12 -0.66 -6.34 -3.23
C ALA A 12 -0.53 -7.27 -2.01
N LEU A 13 -0.34 -8.56 -2.27
CA LEU A 13 -0.04 -9.58 -1.26
C LEU A 13 1.44 -9.89 -1.30
N GLN A 14 2.13 -9.72 -0.19
CA GLN A 14 3.58 -9.89 -0.06
C GLN A 14 3.91 -10.95 0.98
N TYR A 15 4.79 -11.89 0.65
CA TYR A 15 5.29 -12.86 1.61
C TYR A 15 6.32 -12.21 2.54
N ARG A 16 6.21 -12.44 3.85
CA ARG A 16 7.11 -11.84 4.85
C ARG A 16 8.49 -12.51 4.97
N GLY A 17 8.74 -13.55 4.18
CA GLY A 17 10.02 -14.28 4.18
C GLY A 17 10.07 -15.41 5.20
N ALA A 18 11.12 -16.24 5.10
CA ALA A 18 11.27 -17.48 5.87
C ALA A 18 11.32 -17.31 7.41
N GLY A 19 11.67 -16.12 7.91
CA GLY A 19 11.78 -15.84 9.34
C GLY A 19 10.50 -15.35 10.02
N ARG A 20 9.44 -15.04 9.26
CA ARG A 20 8.15 -14.58 9.82
C ARG A 20 7.00 -15.15 8.99
N PRO A 21 6.28 -16.17 9.49
CA PRO A 21 5.17 -16.75 8.75
C PRO A 21 4.07 -15.72 8.50
N GLY A 22 3.41 -15.87 7.35
CA GLY A 22 2.27 -15.06 6.94
C GLY A 22 2.59 -14.00 5.89
N TYR A 23 1.59 -13.15 5.65
CA TYR A 23 1.61 -12.19 4.57
C TYR A 23 1.52 -10.75 5.08
N HIS A 24 2.05 -9.84 4.28
CA HIS A 24 1.80 -8.42 4.37
C HIS A 24 0.91 -8.00 3.20
N VAL A 25 0.02 -7.04 3.44
CA VAL A 25 -0.87 -6.51 2.42
C VAL A 25 -0.85 -4.99 2.43
N GLY A 26 -1.06 -4.41 1.26
CA GLY A 26 -1.17 -2.97 1.07
C GLY A 26 -1.79 -2.65 -0.28
N LEU A 27 -1.99 -1.35 -0.53
CA LEU A 27 -2.42 -0.85 -1.82
C LEU A 27 -1.20 -0.54 -2.70
N LEU A 28 -1.34 -0.79 -4.00
CA LEU A 28 -0.33 -0.49 -5.00
C LEU A 28 -0.98 0.20 -6.19
N LEU A 29 -0.67 1.47 -6.39
CA LEU A 29 -1.04 2.21 -7.59
C LEU A 29 0.03 1.98 -8.65
N VAL A 30 -0.39 1.56 -9.83
CA VAL A 30 0.50 1.20 -10.95
C VAL A 30 0.00 1.89 -12.23
N PRO A 31 0.89 2.46 -13.06
CA PRO A 31 0.50 3.00 -14.35
C PRO A 31 -0.04 1.88 -15.26
N LYS A 32 -0.81 2.24 -16.29
CA LYS A 32 -1.29 1.25 -17.26
C LYS A 32 -0.15 0.49 -17.93
N HIS A 33 0.94 1.20 -18.20
CA HIS A 33 2.15 0.70 -18.83
C HIS A 33 3.27 0.80 -17.79
N GLU A 34 3.72 -0.36 -17.29
CA GLU A 34 4.83 -0.46 -16.35
C GLU A 34 6.15 -0.24 -17.10
N SER A 35 7.12 0.41 -16.45
CA SER A 35 8.43 0.63 -17.05
C SER A 35 9.21 -0.69 -17.11
N PRO A 36 9.84 -1.04 -18.24
CA PRO A 36 10.73 -2.19 -18.30
C PRO A 36 12.07 -1.93 -17.60
N ASP A 37 12.44 -0.67 -17.34
CA ASP A 37 13.71 -0.33 -16.69
C ASP A 37 13.69 -0.73 -15.21
N PRO A 38 14.61 -1.60 -14.75
CA PRO A 38 14.66 -2.07 -13.37
C PRO A 38 14.89 -0.95 -12.35
N ASN A 39 15.44 0.20 -12.75
CA ASN A 39 15.75 1.30 -11.84
C ASN A 39 14.59 2.32 -11.69
N THR A 40 13.60 2.26 -12.58
CA THR A 40 12.48 3.20 -12.55
C THR A 40 11.48 2.85 -11.45
N LYS A 41 11.30 3.72 -10.45
CA LYS A 41 10.20 3.61 -9.47
C LYS A 41 8.89 4.14 -10.06
N ASP A 42 8.19 3.28 -10.80
CA ASP A 42 6.99 3.57 -11.58
C ASP A 42 5.67 3.35 -10.84
N ALA A 43 5.68 2.78 -9.64
CA ALA A 43 4.49 2.54 -8.83
C ALA A 43 4.52 3.29 -7.50
N TYR A 44 3.37 3.35 -6.83
CA TYR A 44 3.23 3.98 -5.53
C TYR A 44 2.54 3.03 -4.55
N ARG A 45 3.19 2.74 -3.42
CA ARG A 45 2.69 1.84 -2.39
C ARG A 45 2.10 2.62 -1.22
N TYR A 46 1.06 2.07 -0.61
CA TYR A 46 0.44 2.55 0.63
C TYR A 46 0.20 1.35 1.53
N HIS A 47 0.71 1.37 2.76
CA HIS A 47 0.56 0.23 3.67
C HIS A 47 0.62 0.65 5.14
N ALA A 48 0.11 -0.23 6.01
CA ALA A 48 0.32 -0.13 7.45
C ALA A 48 1.33 -1.20 7.91
N THR A 49 2.38 -0.78 8.60
CA THR A 49 3.47 -1.66 9.06
C THR A 49 3.80 -1.46 10.53
N ASN A 50 4.33 -2.50 11.18
CA ASN A 50 4.79 -2.48 12.57
C ASN A 50 6.15 -3.17 12.72
N SER A 51 7.11 -2.80 11.86
CA SER A 51 8.49 -3.28 11.94
C SER A 51 9.27 -2.62 13.08
N PHE A 52 10.29 -3.33 13.58
CA PHE A 52 11.29 -2.84 14.54
C PHE A 52 12.32 -1.95 13.82
N ALA A 53 11.87 -0.81 13.31
CA ALA A 53 12.76 0.21 12.76
C ALA A 53 13.52 0.94 13.90
N PRO A 54 14.67 1.59 13.63
CA PRO A 54 15.51 2.24 14.66
C PRO A 54 14.83 3.31 15.54
N HIS A 55 13.62 3.73 15.19
CA HIS A 55 12.82 4.77 15.83
C HIS A 55 11.37 4.31 16.05
N ALA A 56 11.14 3.00 16.04
CA ALA A 56 9.82 2.45 16.32
C ALA A 56 9.48 2.60 17.81
N THR A 57 8.38 3.27 18.11
CA THR A 57 7.78 3.24 19.44
C THR A 57 7.32 1.82 19.75
N ILE A 58 7.74 1.26 20.88
CA ILE A 58 7.36 -0.08 21.32
C ILE A 58 6.20 0.04 22.30
N GLY A 59 5.12 -0.69 22.02
CA GLY A 59 3.96 -0.76 22.89
C GLY A 59 4.17 -1.63 24.12
N LYS A 60 3.20 -1.61 25.02
CA LYS A 60 3.23 -2.40 26.26
C LYS A 60 3.26 -3.91 26.02
N ASP A 61 2.80 -4.37 24.86
CA ASP A 61 2.83 -5.77 24.42
C ASP A 61 4.18 -6.20 23.81
N GLY A 62 5.19 -5.33 23.84
CA GLY A 62 6.52 -5.57 23.29
C GLY A 62 6.57 -5.51 21.75
N ARG A 63 5.48 -5.11 21.08
CA ARG A 63 5.43 -4.97 19.62
C ARG A 63 5.59 -3.51 19.21
N PRO A 64 6.19 -3.22 18.04
CA PRO A 64 6.20 -1.88 17.49
C PRO A 64 4.78 -1.37 17.25
N PHE A 65 4.57 -0.08 17.48
CA PHE A 65 3.36 0.61 17.03
C PHE A 65 3.23 0.54 15.52
N TRP A 66 1.98 0.43 15.07
CA TRP A 66 1.62 0.50 13.67
C TRP A 66 1.85 1.91 13.13
N ARG A 67 2.40 1.98 11.93
CA ARG A 67 2.68 3.21 11.20
C ARG A 67 2.13 3.07 9.79
N TYR A 68 1.57 4.16 9.29
CA TYR A 68 1.26 4.28 7.89
C TYR A 68 2.53 4.74 7.16
N GLU A 69 2.83 4.08 6.05
CA GLU A 69 3.94 4.44 5.18
C GLU A 69 3.46 4.39 3.73
N HIS A 70 4.01 5.29 2.92
CA HIS A 70 3.73 5.34 1.51
C HIS A 70 4.93 5.86 0.72
N GLY A 71 4.99 5.54 -0.57
CA GLY A 71 6.07 6.05 -1.40
C GLY A 71 6.25 5.32 -2.72
N TRP A 72 7.19 5.84 -3.51
CA TRP A 72 7.55 5.34 -4.81
C TRP A 72 8.29 3.99 -4.70
N VAL A 73 7.83 3.02 -5.49
CA VAL A 73 8.38 1.67 -5.56
C VAL A 73 8.48 1.23 -7.02
N LYS A 74 9.28 0.21 -7.29
CA LYS A 74 9.28 -0.47 -8.58
C LYS A 74 8.09 -1.43 -8.64
N SER A 75 7.22 -1.31 -9.63
CA SER A 75 5.99 -2.09 -9.76
C SER A 75 6.22 -3.61 -9.79
N THR A 76 7.35 -4.04 -10.36
CA THR A 76 7.76 -5.44 -10.52
C THR A 76 8.66 -5.97 -9.41
N GLN A 77 9.20 -5.09 -8.55
CA GLN A 77 10.16 -5.46 -7.50
C GLN A 77 9.71 -5.00 -6.11
N VAL A 78 8.40 -4.74 -5.90
CA VAL A 78 7.92 -4.61 -4.54
C VAL A 78 8.17 -5.96 -3.84
N GLU A 79 8.97 -5.91 -2.77
CA GLU A 79 9.57 -7.09 -2.15
C GLU A 79 8.58 -8.25 -1.95
N ASN A 80 8.96 -9.44 -2.41
CA ASN A 80 8.22 -10.69 -2.18
C ASN A 80 6.73 -10.64 -2.57
N ILE A 81 6.33 -9.87 -3.60
CA ILE A 81 4.96 -9.96 -4.12
C ILE A 81 4.65 -11.40 -4.53
N VAL A 82 3.56 -11.93 -3.99
CA VAL A 82 2.98 -13.23 -4.36
C VAL A 82 1.82 -13.03 -5.32
N ALA A 83 1.00 -12.00 -5.10
CA ALA A 83 -0.16 -11.71 -5.93
C ALA A 83 -0.48 -10.21 -5.97
N ARG A 84 -1.10 -9.78 -7.08
CA ARG A 84 -1.73 -8.46 -7.23
C ARG A 84 -3.18 -8.67 -7.66
N VAL A 85 -4.13 -8.15 -6.89
CA VAL A 85 -5.57 -8.22 -7.21
C VAL A 85 -6.02 -6.83 -7.64
N LEU A 86 -6.48 -6.69 -8.88
CA LEU A 86 -6.96 -5.41 -9.41
C LEU A 86 -8.26 -5.04 -8.70
N VAL A 87 -8.29 -3.87 -8.04
CA VAL A 87 -9.49 -3.38 -7.35
C VAL A 87 -10.15 -2.22 -8.09
N ALA A 88 -9.38 -1.37 -8.79
CA ALA A 88 -9.96 -0.26 -9.54
C ALA A 88 -9.11 0.12 -10.76
N LYS A 89 -9.80 0.61 -11.80
CA LYS A 89 -9.21 1.36 -12.92
C LYS A 89 -9.59 2.81 -12.73
N LEU A 90 -8.62 3.67 -12.44
CA LEU A 90 -8.88 5.04 -12.07
C LEU A 90 -8.93 5.95 -13.31
N PRO A 91 -9.68 7.07 -13.29
CA PRO A 91 -9.75 7.98 -14.42
C PRO A 91 -8.38 8.56 -14.78
N GLY A 92 -8.23 8.99 -16.04
CA GLY A 92 -6.99 9.53 -16.57
C GLY A 92 -6.68 10.91 -16.02
N CYS A 93 -6.03 10.97 -14.87
CA CYS A 93 -5.28 12.13 -14.40
C CYS A 93 -3.78 11.80 -14.34
N GLU A 94 -2.94 12.80 -14.10
CA GLU A 94 -1.51 12.60 -13.93
C GLU A 94 -1.22 11.63 -12.78
N PHE A 95 -0.37 10.63 -13.04
CA PHE A 95 -0.12 9.52 -12.12
C PHE A 95 0.35 10.01 -10.75
N GLN A 96 1.29 10.97 -10.72
CA GLN A 96 1.81 11.53 -9.48
C GLN A 96 0.74 12.26 -8.68
N GLN A 97 -0.15 13.01 -9.35
CA GLN A 97 -1.24 13.70 -8.67
C GLN A 97 -2.24 12.70 -8.08
N GLN A 98 -2.54 11.64 -8.82
CA GLN A 98 -3.38 10.54 -8.35
C GLN A 98 -2.76 9.82 -7.15
N ALA A 99 -1.46 9.60 -7.17
CA ALA A 99 -0.74 8.94 -6.09
C ALA A 99 -0.82 9.76 -4.80
N LEU A 100 -0.50 11.05 -4.90
CA LEU A 100 -0.57 11.97 -3.75
C LEU A 100 -1.99 12.17 -3.24
N ARG A 101 -2.99 12.17 -4.13
CA ARG A 101 -4.40 12.22 -3.72
C ARG A 101 -4.76 11.00 -2.87
N ILE A 102 -4.50 9.79 -3.38
CA ILE A 102 -4.78 8.56 -2.61
C ILE A 102 -4.00 8.56 -1.29
N ALA A 103 -2.74 9.00 -1.29
CA ALA A 103 -1.92 9.07 -0.08
C ALA A 103 -2.60 9.90 1.02
N ARG A 104 -3.08 11.10 0.66
CA ARG A 104 -3.78 12.01 1.58
C ARG A 104 -5.06 11.39 2.12
N GLU A 105 -5.85 10.73 1.26
CA GLU A 105 -7.10 10.13 1.69
C GLU A 105 -6.88 8.97 2.68
N VAL A 106 -5.91 8.10 2.41
CA VAL A 106 -5.69 6.90 3.24
C VAL A 106 -4.79 7.15 4.45
N GLU A 107 -4.12 8.31 4.53
CA GLU A 107 -3.34 8.74 5.69
C GLU A 107 -4.23 8.93 6.93
N HIS A 108 -5.49 9.33 6.74
CA HIS A 108 -6.45 9.53 7.83
C HIS A 108 -7.08 8.23 8.35
N VAL A 109 -6.79 7.08 7.73
CA VAL A 109 -7.36 5.79 8.14
C VAL A 109 -6.73 5.38 9.48
N VAL A 110 -7.59 5.13 10.46
CA VAL A 110 -7.19 4.86 11.85
C VAL A 110 -6.26 3.64 11.95
N LEU A 111 -5.14 3.83 12.64
CA LEU A 111 -4.24 2.76 13.06
C LEU A 111 -4.53 2.39 14.50
N VAL A 112 -5.03 1.17 14.73
CA VAL A 112 -5.34 0.71 16.09
C VAL A 112 -4.05 0.20 16.74
N GLN A 113 -3.65 0.89 17.81
CA GLN A 113 -2.47 0.53 18.61
C GLN A 113 -2.85 -0.42 19.75
N GLU A 114 -1.84 -1.10 20.30
CA GLU A 114 -1.98 -1.95 21.49
C GLU A 114 -3.08 -3.03 21.38
N ASN A 115 -3.40 -3.45 20.16
CA ASN A 115 -4.35 -4.51 19.89
C ASN A 115 -3.62 -5.70 19.22
N SER A 116 -3.51 -6.80 19.96
CA SER A 116 -2.75 -7.98 19.55
C SER A 116 -3.40 -8.78 18.41
N SER A 117 -4.68 -8.54 18.08
CA SER A 117 -5.38 -9.15 16.95
C SER A 117 -5.36 -8.26 15.70
N TRP A 118 -5.03 -6.97 15.83
CA TRP A 118 -4.96 -6.04 14.70
C TRP A 118 -3.78 -6.35 13.76
N ARG A 119 -3.99 -6.17 12.46
CA ARG A 119 -3.07 -6.59 11.37
C ARG A 119 -3.18 -5.61 10.21
N CYS A 120 -2.18 -5.60 9.33
CA CYS A 120 -2.16 -4.76 8.12
C CYS A 120 -3.41 -4.88 7.22
N HIS A 121 -4.09 -6.03 7.18
CA HIS A 121 -5.32 -6.17 6.39
C HIS A 121 -6.51 -5.40 6.99
N HIS A 122 -6.54 -5.16 8.30
CA HIS A 122 -7.59 -4.35 8.92
C HIS A 122 -7.52 -2.91 8.43
N TRP A 123 -6.31 -2.34 8.37
CA TRP A 123 -6.09 -1.04 7.75
C TRP A 123 -6.45 -1.05 6.27
N LEU A 124 -6.04 -2.09 5.53
CA LEU A 124 -6.34 -2.20 4.10
C LEU A 124 -7.85 -2.15 3.84
N TRP A 125 -8.65 -2.89 4.61
CA TRP A 125 -10.09 -2.92 4.46
C TRP A 125 -10.71 -1.57 4.78
N ALA A 126 -10.32 -0.94 5.89
CA ALA A 126 -10.77 0.41 6.23
C ALA A 126 -10.37 1.45 5.17
N ALA A 127 -9.17 1.35 4.60
CA ALA A 127 -8.71 2.23 3.53
C ALA A 127 -9.50 2.04 2.24
N MET A 128 -9.84 0.80 1.86
CA MET A 128 -10.69 0.54 0.71
C MET A 128 -12.11 1.05 0.91
N ASP A 129 -12.69 0.88 2.10
CA ASP A 129 -14.01 1.40 2.43
C ASP A 129 -14.04 2.93 2.39
N HIS A 130 -13.01 3.59 2.93
CA HIS A 130 -12.83 5.04 2.85
C HIS A 130 -12.74 5.52 1.39
N LEU A 131 -11.86 4.91 0.59
CA LEU A 131 -11.73 5.26 -0.83
C LEU A 131 -13.03 5.03 -1.60
N ARG A 132 -13.75 3.94 -1.32
CA ARG A 132 -15.04 3.65 -1.95
C ARG A 132 -16.10 4.69 -1.63
N ALA A 133 -16.11 5.23 -0.41
CA ALA A 133 -17.04 6.27 -0.01
C ALA A 133 -16.82 7.61 -0.74
N LEU A 134 -15.61 7.84 -1.28
CA LEU A 134 -15.26 9.05 -2.02
C LEU A 134 -15.64 9.02 -3.51
N GLY A 135 -16.01 7.84 -4.04
CA GLY A 135 -16.28 7.59 -5.46
C GLY A 135 -15.04 7.33 -6.32
#